data_AF-A0A9Q3JWS0-F1
#
_entry.id   AF-A0A9Q3JWS0-F1
#
_cell.length_a   1.000
_cell.length_b   1.000
_cell.length_c   1.000
_cell.angle_alpha   90.00
_cell.angle_beta   90.00
_cell.angle_gamma   90.00
#
_symmetry.space_group_name_H-M   'P 1'
#
loop_
_entity.id
_entity.type
_entity.pdbx_description
1 polymer ?
#
loop_
_entity_poly.entity_id
_entity_poly.type
_entity_poly.pdbx_seq_one_letter_code
_entity_poly.pdbx_strand_id
1 'polypeptide(L)'
;MTIVHKAGNIHNNADGLSRWALLNTPDNLSYVPIGAEPQISIEVINITDIGTEFFEEFRDSYKLEKNCHILTSLLEKDCKDAAWANCLHDIWKKSYENERFHLFDGILYDRSKHTFAMVLCSRMLINKILLECHDNIYSGNLYEDRTMERIETCSWWPSWKKDFIEYCHSCDKCQKANKACQAESMMKL
;
A
#
# COMPACT_ATOMS: atom_id res chain seq x y z
N MET A 1 2.56 44.57 -6.74
CA MET A 1 2.60 43.44 -7.69
C MET A 1 1.91 42.29 -7.00
N THR A 2 0.67 41.98 -7.39
CA THR A 2 -0.18 41.01 -6.67
C THR A 2 -0.04 39.67 -7.36
N ILE A 3 0.55 38.68 -6.68
CA ILE A 3 0.69 37.32 -7.22
C ILE A 3 -0.70 36.67 -7.19
N VAL A 4 -1.25 36.39 -8.36
CA VAL A 4 -2.55 35.70 -8.51
C VAL A 4 -2.27 34.24 -8.81
N HIS A 5 -2.57 33.35 -7.87
CA HIS A 5 -2.45 31.90 -8.05
C HIS A 5 -3.68 31.36 -8.80
N LYS A 6 -3.45 30.56 -9.84
CA LYS A 6 -4.52 29.83 -10.53
C LYS A 6 -4.65 28.42 -9.96
N ALA A 7 -5.89 28.03 -9.65
CA ALA A 7 -6.23 26.70 -9.18
C ALA A 7 -5.94 25.64 -10.26
N GLY A 8 -5.41 24.48 -9.86
CA GLY A 8 -5.21 23.34 -10.76
C GLY A 8 -6.54 22.73 -11.22
N ASN A 9 -6.61 22.30 -12.48
CA ASN A 9 -7.85 21.90 -13.16
C ASN A 9 -8.54 20.64 -12.59
N ILE A 10 -7.82 19.83 -11.80
CA ILE A 10 -8.31 18.55 -11.26
C ILE A 10 -8.60 18.64 -9.75
N HIS A 11 -7.74 19.32 -8.99
CA HIS A 11 -7.83 19.34 -7.51
C HIS A 11 -8.20 20.73 -6.95
N ASN A 12 -8.35 21.75 -7.80
CA ASN A 12 -8.59 23.16 -7.43
C ASN A 12 -7.59 23.79 -6.43
N ASN A 13 -6.50 23.10 -6.11
CA ASN A 13 -5.45 23.60 -5.24
C ASN A 13 -4.37 24.31 -6.08
N ALA A 14 -3.78 25.37 -5.54
CA ALA A 14 -2.66 26.06 -6.17
C ALA A 14 -1.37 25.26 -5.90
N ASP A 15 -0.77 24.68 -6.94
CA ASP A 15 0.53 24.02 -6.86
C ASP A 15 1.67 25.01 -7.16
N GLY A 16 2.71 25.00 -6.33
CA GLY A 16 3.86 25.90 -6.34
C GLY A 16 4.95 25.55 -7.35
N LEU A 17 4.82 24.45 -8.09
CA LEU A 17 5.80 24.01 -9.08
C LEU A 17 5.38 24.37 -10.51
N SER A 18 5.31 25.67 -10.81
CA SER A 18 5.02 26.18 -12.15
C SER A 18 6.23 26.01 -13.10
N ARG A 19 6.33 24.85 -13.77
CA ARG A 19 6.72 24.85 -15.19
C ARG A 19 5.41 25.02 -15.97
N TRP A 20 5.39 25.89 -16.99
CA TRP A 20 4.18 26.29 -17.70
C TRP A 20 3.28 25.10 -17.99
N ALA A 21 2.13 25.02 -17.30
CA ALA A 21 1.20 23.92 -17.50
C ALA A 21 0.64 24.01 -18.92
N LEU A 22 0.92 23.00 -19.74
CA LEU A 22 0.30 22.87 -21.05
C LEU A 22 -1.22 22.78 -20.86
N LEU A 23 -1.96 23.37 -21.80
CA LEU A 23 -3.41 23.30 -21.77
C LEU A 23 -3.87 21.84 -21.85
N ASN A 24 -4.88 21.48 -21.05
CA ASN A 24 -5.50 20.16 -21.09
C ASN A 24 -6.40 20.03 -22.33
N THR A 25 -5.77 20.00 -23.51
CA THR A 25 -6.39 19.89 -24.83
C THR A 25 -6.06 18.52 -25.43
N PRO A 26 -6.87 17.95 -26.34
CA PRO A 26 -6.61 16.64 -26.94
C PRO A 26 -5.24 16.52 -27.63
N ASP A 27 -4.65 17.65 -28.03
CA ASP A 27 -3.32 17.72 -28.63
C ASP A 27 -2.17 17.58 -27.61
N ASN A 28 -2.48 17.66 -26.31
CA ASN A 28 -1.52 17.44 -25.22
C ASN A 28 -1.36 15.94 -24.97
N LEU A 29 -0.12 15.44 -25.00
CA LEU A 29 0.19 14.04 -24.69
C LEU A 29 -0.26 13.63 -23.27
N SER A 30 -0.38 14.58 -22.34
CA SER A 30 -0.89 14.38 -20.99
C SER A 30 -2.38 14.76 -20.84
N TYR A 31 -3.15 14.76 -21.94
CA TYR A 31 -4.59 15.04 -21.91
C TYR A 31 -5.34 14.03 -21.04
N VAL A 32 -6.08 14.53 -20.05
CA VAL A 32 -6.99 13.72 -19.24
C VAL A 32 -8.41 14.27 -19.40
N PRO A 33 -9.38 13.48 -19.92
CA PRO A 33 -10.76 13.92 -20.04
C PRO A 33 -11.33 14.33 -18.67
N ILE A 34 -12.03 15.46 -18.63
CA ILE A 34 -12.69 15.94 -17.40
C ILE A 34 -13.76 14.92 -17.01
N GLY A 35 -13.60 14.28 -15.86
CA GLY A 35 -14.49 13.23 -15.36
C GLY A 35 -14.09 11.80 -15.76
N ALA A 36 -12.95 11.59 -16.41
CA ALA A 36 -12.39 10.25 -16.57
C ALA A 36 -12.10 9.63 -15.19
N GLU A 37 -12.48 8.37 -14.99
CA GLU A 37 -12.02 7.64 -13.82
C GLU A 37 -10.48 7.57 -13.84
N PRO A 38 -9.82 7.82 -12.70
CA PRO A 38 -8.36 7.75 -12.64
C PRO A 38 -7.93 6.35 -13.10
N GLN A 39 -7.01 6.32 -14.05
CA GLN A 39 -6.39 5.08 -14.48
C GLN A 39 -5.59 4.54 -13.29
N ILE A 40 -6.14 3.53 -12.61
CA ILE A 40 -5.51 2.95 -11.43
C ILE A 40 -4.30 2.14 -11.91
N SER A 41 -3.12 2.75 -11.82
CA SER A 41 -1.87 2.01 -11.92
C SER A 41 -1.80 1.05 -10.74
N ILE A 42 -1.77 -0.25 -11.03
CA ILE A 42 -1.26 -1.21 -10.05
C ILE A 42 0.20 -0.81 -9.84
N GLU A 43 0.48 -0.12 -8.75
CA GLU A 43 1.84 0.05 -8.27
C GLU A 43 2.30 -1.32 -7.77
N VAL A 44 2.61 -2.19 -8.72
CA VAL A 44 3.34 -3.40 -8.45
C VAL A 44 4.63 -2.91 -7.81
N ILE A 45 4.89 -3.31 -6.56
CA ILE A 45 6.26 -3.15 -6.07
C ILE A 45 7.09 -3.85 -7.11
N ASN A 46 7.98 -3.11 -7.77
CA ASN A 46 9.03 -3.74 -8.53
C ASN A 46 9.97 -4.34 -7.48
N ILE A 47 9.60 -5.50 -6.96
CA ILE A 47 10.47 -6.28 -6.08
C ILE A 47 11.40 -7.01 -7.03
N THR A 48 12.41 -6.28 -7.49
CA THR A 48 13.38 -6.71 -8.50
C THR A 48 14.10 -8.00 -8.13
N ASP A 49 14.07 -8.40 -6.86
CA ASP A 49 14.80 -9.57 -6.34
C ASP A 49 13.90 -10.71 -5.86
N ILE A 50 12.60 -10.68 -6.16
CA ILE A 50 11.68 -11.74 -5.75
C ILE A 50 11.50 -12.76 -6.88
N GLY A 51 12.13 -13.92 -6.69
CA GLY A 51 11.96 -15.09 -7.57
C GLY A 51 10.56 -15.71 -7.46
N THR A 52 10.23 -16.57 -8.44
CA THR A 52 8.95 -17.30 -8.50
C THR A 52 8.64 -18.11 -7.25
N GLU A 53 9.67 -18.59 -6.55
CA GLU A 53 9.58 -19.33 -5.29
C GLU A 53 8.82 -18.55 -4.20
N PHE A 54 8.89 -17.22 -4.21
CA PHE A 54 8.16 -16.39 -3.27
C PHE A 54 6.64 -16.44 -3.48
N PHE A 55 6.18 -16.47 -4.74
CA PHE A 55 4.75 -16.58 -5.02
C PHE A 55 4.19 -17.96 -4.64
N GLU A 56 5.01 -19.00 -4.73
CA GLU A 56 4.68 -20.34 -4.18
C GLU A 56 4.51 -20.26 -2.64
N GLU A 57 5.41 -19.58 -1.93
CA GLU A 57 5.29 -19.38 -0.47
C GLU A 57 3.98 -18.67 -0.08
N PHE A 58 3.50 -17.72 -0.89
CA PHE A 58 2.22 -17.05 -0.66
C PHE A 58 1.06 -18.03 -0.76
N ARG A 59 0.99 -18.77 -1.87
CA ARG A 59 -0.07 -19.74 -2.13
C ARG A 59 -0.12 -20.80 -1.04
N ASP A 60 1.04 -21.27 -0.57
CA ASP A 60 1.10 -22.22 0.55
C ASP A 60 0.66 -21.60 1.87
N SER A 61 1.02 -20.34 2.14
CA SER A 61 0.56 -19.63 3.34
C SER A 61 -0.97 -19.50 3.40
N TYR A 62 -1.64 -19.35 2.25
CA TYR A 62 -3.09 -19.25 2.18
C TYR A 62 -3.80 -20.56 2.54
N LYS A 63 -3.15 -21.72 2.36
CA LYS A 63 -3.71 -23.02 2.75
C LYS A 63 -3.70 -23.21 4.27
N LEU A 64 -2.75 -22.58 4.96
CA LEU A 64 -2.57 -22.72 6.40
C LEU A 64 -3.48 -21.77 7.19
N GLU A 65 -3.65 -20.54 6.69
CA GLU A 65 -4.41 -19.51 7.40
C GLU A 65 -5.90 -19.52 7.06
N LYS A 66 -6.74 -19.67 8.10
CA LYS A 66 -8.20 -19.87 7.96
C LYS A 66 -8.88 -18.83 7.07
N ASN A 67 -8.68 -17.54 7.32
CA ASN A 67 -9.38 -16.48 6.55
C ASN A 67 -8.94 -16.48 5.09
N CYS A 68 -7.65 -16.66 4.83
CA CYS A 68 -7.08 -16.64 3.48
C CYS A 68 -7.51 -17.88 2.69
N HIS A 69 -7.58 -19.04 3.34
CA HIS A 69 -8.12 -20.26 2.73
C HIS A 69 -9.58 -20.08 2.31
N ILE A 70 -10.41 -19.52 3.21
CA ILE A 70 -11.83 -19.25 2.94
C ILE A 70 -11.97 -18.27 1.76
N LEU A 71 -11.23 -17.15 1.77
CA LEU A 71 -11.29 -16.16 0.69
C LEU A 71 -10.84 -16.72 -0.65
N THR A 72 -9.73 -17.46 -0.68
CA THR A 72 -9.24 -18.09 -1.91
C THR A 72 -10.29 -19.03 -2.46
N SER A 73 -10.88 -19.89 -1.61
CA SER A 73 -11.91 -20.84 -2.02
C SER A 73 -13.20 -20.18 -2.52
N LEU A 74 -13.62 -19.07 -1.90
CA LEU A 74 -14.80 -18.29 -2.31
C LEU A 74 -14.58 -17.63 -3.66
N LEU A 75 -13.42 -16.99 -3.84
CA LEU A 75 -13.09 -16.21 -5.03
C LEU A 75 -12.74 -17.10 -6.23
N GLU A 76 -12.10 -18.26 -6.04
CA GLU A 76 -11.83 -19.22 -7.13
C GLU A 76 -13.11 -19.80 -7.75
N LYS A 77 -14.11 -20.07 -6.91
CA LYS A 77 -15.37 -20.70 -7.34
C LYS A 77 -16.41 -19.71 -7.83
N ASP A 78 -16.11 -18.41 -7.77
CA ASP A 78 -17.04 -17.31 -8.01
C ASP A 78 -18.40 -17.52 -7.30
N CYS A 79 -18.36 -18.07 -6.08
CA CYS A 79 -19.56 -18.41 -5.33
C CYS A 79 -19.76 -17.43 -4.17
N LYS A 80 -20.87 -16.68 -4.19
CA LYS A 80 -21.29 -15.82 -3.07
C LYS A 80 -21.93 -16.65 -1.94
N ASP A 81 -21.21 -17.65 -1.44
CA ASP A 81 -21.69 -18.52 -0.36
C ASP A 81 -21.66 -17.79 0.99
N ALA A 82 -22.84 -17.44 1.48
CA ALA A 82 -23.02 -16.72 2.73
C ALA A 82 -22.54 -17.52 3.95
N ALA A 83 -22.59 -18.85 3.93
CA ALA A 83 -22.17 -19.68 5.06
C ALA A 83 -20.65 -19.59 5.27
N TRP A 84 -19.89 -19.62 4.18
CA TRP A 84 -18.44 -19.48 4.18
C TRP A 84 -18.00 -18.06 4.54
N ALA A 85 -18.66 -17.04 3.98
CA ALA A 85 -18.39 -15.65 4.32
C ALA A 85 -18.60 -15.35 5.82
N ASN A 86 -19.58 -16.00 6.46
CA ASN A 86 -19.82 -15.87 7.89
C ASN A 86 -18.73 -16.49 8.78
N CYS A 87 -17.85 -17.32 8.22
CA CYS A 87 -16.73 -17.92 8.94
C CYS A 87 -15.46 -17.03 8.95
N LEU A 88 -15.48 -15.91 8.21
CA LEU A 88 -14.42 -14.90 8.22
C LEU A 88 -14.47 -14.10 9.52
N HIS A 89 -13.28 -13.73 10.02
CA HIS A 89 -13.15 -12.79 11.12
C HIS A 89 -13.63 -11.39 10.72
N ASP A 90 -14.16 -10.60 11.65
CA ASP A 90 -14.88 -9.34 11.39
C ASP A 90 -14.20 -8.38 10.40
N ILE A 91 -12.89 -8.15 10.54
CA ILE A 91 -12.13 -7.25 9.66
C ILE A 91 -12.09 -7.78 8.22
N TRP A 92 -11.89 -9.09 8.08
CA TRP A 92 -11.85 -9.79 6.78
C TRP A 92 -13.25 -9.83 6.17
N LYS A 93 -14.26 -10.17 6.97
CA LYS A 93 -15.66 -10.21 6.55
C LYS A 93 -16.12 -8.86 6.03
N LYS A 94 -15.88 -7.79 6.79
CA LYS A 94 -16.22 -6.42 6.38
C LYS A 94 -15.53 -6.03 5.08
N SER A 95 -14.26 -6.41 4.90
CA SER A 95 -13.53 -6.09 3.67
C SER A 95 -14.05 -6.88 2.47
N TYR A 96 -14.42 -8.15 2.68
CA TYR A 96 -15.05 -9.01 1.69
C TYR A 96 -16.44 -8.53 1.25
N GLU A 97 -17.30 -8.16 2.21
CA GLU A 97 -18.64 -7.62 1.93
C GLU A 97 -18.61 -6.31 1.13
N ASN A 98 -17.52 -5.55 1.25
CA ASN A 98 -17.26 -4.34 0.46
C ASN A 98 -16.58 -4.64 -0.90
N GLU A 99 -16.53 -5.91 -1.32
CA GLU A 99 -15.93 -6.37 -2.58
C GLU A 99 -14.47 -5.88 -2.77
N ARG A 100 -13.72 -5.78 -1.67
CA ARG A 100 -12.33 -5.32 -1.71
C ARG A 100 -11.36 -6.41 -2.15
N PHE A 101 -11.65 -7.67 -1.85
CA PHE A 101 -10.74 -8.76 -2.16
C PHE A 101 -10.90 -9.27 -3.59
N HIS A 102 -9.76 -9.44 -4.25
CA HIS A 102 -9.67 -9.95 -5.61
C HIS A 102 -8.64 -11.09 -5.63
N LEU A 103 -8.89 -12.12 -6.42
CA LEU A 103 -7.96 -13.22 -6.62
C LEU A 103 -7.43 -13.17 -8.05
N PHE A 104 -6.11 -13.10 -8.21
CA PHE A 104 -5.46 -13.11 -9.50
C PHE A 104 -4.24 -14.03 -9.46
N ASP A 105 -4.18 -15.00 -10.37
CA ASP A 105 -3.12 -16.02 -10.42
C ASP A 105 -2.84 -16.72 -9.07
N GLY A 106 -3.91 -17.01 -8.31
CA GLY A 106 -3.82 -17.62 -6.98
C GLY A 106 -3.29 -16.69 -5.89
N ILE A 107 -3.12 -15.40 -6.16
CA ILE A 107 -2.68 -14.37 -5.21
C ILE A 107 -3.86 -13.48 -4.83
N LEU A 108 -4.03 -13.27 -3.51
CA LEU A 108 -5.08 -12.40 -2.98
C LEU A 108 -4.61 -10.94 -2.96
N TYR A 109 -5.48 -10.05 -3.41
CA TYR A 109 -5.27 -8.60 -3.40
C TYR A 109 -6.41 -7.90 -2.67
N ASP A 110 -6.07 -6.94 -1.81
CA ASP A 110 -7.02 -5.99 -1.24
C ASP A 110 -7.02 -4.70 -2.07
N ARG A 111 -8.21 -4.31 -2.54
CA ARG A 111 -8.42 -3.06 -3.26
C ARG A 111 -8.74 -1.95 -2.27
N SER A 112 -7.93 -0.90 -2.27
CA SER A 112 -8.16 0.31 -1.48
C SER A 112 -8.09 1.53 -2.38
N LYS A 113 -9.20 2.26 -2.54
CA LYS A 113 -9.33 3.47 -3.39
C LYS A 113 -8.77 3.30 -4.81
N HIS A 114 -7.46 3.51 -4.98
CA HIS A 114 -6.72 3.50 -6.23
C HIS A 114 -5.48 2.57 -6.18
N THR A 115 -5.40 1.63 -5.25
CA THR A 115 -4.27 0.70 -5.13
C THR A 115 -4.75 -0.73 -4.90
N PHE A 116 -3.93 -1.68 -5.34
CA PHE A 116 -4.10 -3.11 -5.07
C PHE A 116 -2.91 -3.57 -4.25
N ALA A 117 -3.19 -3.95 -3.01
CA ALA A 117 -2.17 -4.40 -2.07
C ALA A 117 -2.23 -5.93 -1.93
N MET A 118 -1.08 -6.60 -1.99
CA MET A 118 -1.00 -8.06 -1.81
C MET A 118 -1.37 -8.45 -0.38
N VAL A 119 -2.28 -9.41 -0.23
CA VAL A 119 -2.72 -9.89 1.08
C VAL A 119 -1.68 -10.83 1.67
N LEU A 120 -1.18 -10.49 2.86
CA LEU A 120 -0.21 -11.31 3.60
C LEU A 120 -0.90 -12.02 4.77
N CYS A 121 -0.66 -13.33 4.89
CA CYS A 121 -1.26 -14.16 5.94
C CYS A 121 -0.21 -14.77 6.88
N SER A 122 1.00 -15.05 6.39
CA SER A 122 2.09 -15.61 7.21
C SER A 122 2.94 -14.51 7.86
N ARG A 123 3.25 -14.69 9.15
CA ARG A 123 4.16 -13.78 9.87
C ARG A 123 5.56 -13.73 9.24
N MET A 124 6.02 -14.84 8.66
CA MET A 124 7.30 -14.88 7.95
C MET A 124 7.31 -13.93 6.75
N LEU A 125 6.26 -13.95 5.93
CA LEU A 125 6.12 -13.07 4.76
C LEU A 125 5.94 -11.61 5.17
N ILE A 126 5.16 -11.35 6.21
CA ILE A 126 5.00 -10.01 6.80
C ILE A 126 6.37 -9.45 7.21
N ASN A 127 7.17 -10.21 7.94
CA ASN A 127 8.49 -9.77 8.38
C ASN A 127 9.44 -9.51 7.20
N LYS A 128 9.40 -10.36 6.14
CA LYS A 128 10.18 -10.14 4.91
C LYS A 128 9.79 -8.80 4.26
N ILE A 129 8.50 -8.53 4.08
CA ILE A 129 8.02 -7.28 3.48
C ILE A 129 8.37 -6.05 4.33
N LEU A 130 8.23 -6.15 5.66
CA LEU A 130 8.63 -5.08 6.58
C LEU A 130 10.12 -4.74 6.43
N LEU A 131 10.97 -5.77 6.37
CA LEU A 131 12.41 -5.61 6.15
C LEU A 131 12.70 -4.96 4.79
N GLU A 132 12.15 -5.49 3.70
CA GLU A 132 12.37 -4.99 2.34
C GLU A 132 11.91 -3.53 2.16
N CYS A 133 10.76 -3.17 2.74
CA CYS A 133 10.26 -1.80 2.68
C CYS A 133 11.11 -0.85 3.52
N HIS A 134 11.62 -1.31 4.67
CA HIS A 134 12.40 -0.50 5.60
C HIS A 134 13.86 -0.32 5.21
N ASP A 135 14.56 -1.39 4.83
CA ASP A 135 16.01 -1.39 4.61
C ASP A 135 16.43 -0.93 3.20
N ASN A 136 15.48 -0.45 2.39
CA ASN A 136 15.76 0.03 1.05
C ASN A 136 16.68 1.27 1.07
N ILE A 137 17.86 1.13 0.46
CA ILE A 137 18.96 2.10 0.39
C ILE A 137 18.56 3.44 -0.25
N TYR A 138 17.49 3.47 -1.04
CA TYR A 138 17.01 4.68 -1.74
C TYR A 138 16.14 5.62 -0.87
N SER A 139 15.95 5.28 0.40
CA SER A 139 15.09 6.03 1.33
C SER A 139 15.92 7.04 2.12
N GLY A 140 16.04 8.28 1.63
CA GLY A 140 16.65 9.39 2.39
C GLY A 140 15.89 9.72 3.71
N ASN A 141 16.29 10.81 4.38
CA ASN A 141 15.90 11.27 5.75
C ASN A 141 14.39 11.41 6.11
N LEU A 142 13.45 10.87 5.32
CA LEU A 142 12.00 10.78 5.58
C LEU A 142 11.58 9.29 5.67
N TYR A 143 12.20 8.54 6.60
CA TYR A 143 12.15 7.07 6.56
C TYR A 143 10.78 6.47 6.98
N GLU A 144 10.08 7.04 7.97
CA GLU A 144 8.84 6.44 8.50
C GLU A 144 7.67 6.59 7.54
N ASP A 145 7.38 7.83 7.13
CA ASP A 145 6.21 8.13 6.30
C ASP A 145 6.29 7.46 4.92
N ARG A 146 7.48 7.45 4.30
CA ARG A 146 7.68 6.79 3.00
C ARG A 146 7.57 5.28 3.09
N THR A 147 8.07 4.68 4.18
CA THR A 147 7.96 3.24 4.38
C THR A 147 6.51 2.85 4.67
N MET A 148 5.77 3.65 5.46
CA MET A 148 4.35 3.45 5.68
C MET A 148 3.54 3.53 4.39
N GLU A 149 3.76 4.58 3.59
CA GLU A 149 3.09 4.75 2.30
C GLU A 149 3.37 3.56 1.40
N ARG A 150 4.62 3.11 1.31
CA ARG A 150 4.99 1.94 0.52
C ARG A 150 4.29 0.67 0.99
N ILE A 151 4.28 0.39 2.29
CA ILE A 151 3.58 -0.78 2.84
C ILE A 151 2.09 -0.71 2.50
N GLU A 152 1.46 0.47 2.67
CA GLU A 152 0.05 0.70 2.39
C GLU A 152 -0.31 0.50 0.90
N THR A 153 0.55 0.91 -0.02
CA THR A 153 0.28 0.75 -1.45
C THR A 153 0.45 -0.69 -1.91
N CYS A 154 1.31 -1.47 -1.25
CA CYS A 154 1.75 -2.74 -1.78
C CYS A 154 1.27 -4.00 -1.07
N SER A 155 0.92 -3.89 0.21
CA SER A 155 0.68 -5.06 1.05
C SER A 155 -0.38 -4.79 2.10
N TRP A 156 -1.16 -5.81 2.43
CA TRP A 156 -2.28 -5.67 3.34
C TRP A 156 -2.39 -6.85 4.29
N TRP A 157 -2.60 -6.53 5.57
CA TRP A 157 -3.06 -7.45 6.61
C TRP A 157 -3.74 -6.64 7.73
N PRO A 158 -4.61 -7.24 8.56
CA PRO A 158 -5.45 -6.47 9.50
C PRO A 158 -4.70 -5.54 10.47
N SER A 159 -3.50 -5.92 10.89
CA SER A 159 -2.69 -5.21 11.89
C SER A 159 -1.46 -4.49 11.32
N TRP A 160 -1.42 -4.25 10.00
CA TRP A 160 -0.19 -3.78 9.34
C TRP A 160 0.42 -2.51 9.91
N LYS A 161 -0.40 -1.51 10.22
CA LYS A 161 0.09 -0.26 10.83
C LYS A 161 0.74 -0.51 12.20
N LYS A 162 0.10 -1.34 13.02
CA LYS A 162 0.59 -1.69 14.34
C LYS A 162 1.90 -2.47 14.25
N ASP A 163 1.94 -3.49 13.38
CA ASP A 163 3.13 -4.32 13.17
C ASP A 163 4.32 -3.50 12.65
N PHE A 164 4.07 -2.54 11.75
CA PHE A 164 5.11 -1.61 11.28
C PHE A 164 5.67 -0.72 12.39
N ILE A 165 4.80 -0.14 13.23
CA ILE A 165 5.21 0.68 14.37
C ILE A 165 6.07 -0.16 15.34
N GLU A 166 5.61 -1.37 15.69
CA GLU A 166 6.38 -2.29 16.54
C GLU A 166 7.73 -2.66 15.92
N TYR A 167 7.79 -2.87 14.60
CA TYR A 167 9.03 -3.12 13.88
C TYR A 167 10.01 -1.94 14.02
N CYS A 168 9.55 -0.70 13.82
CA CYS A 168 10.36 0.51 13.99
C CYS A 168 10.87 0.68 15.44
N HIS A 169 10.06 0.26 16.42
CA HIS A 169 10.48 0.25 17.83
C HIS A 169 11.60 -0.75 18.11
N SER A 170 11.63 -1.88 17.40
CA SER A 170 12.69 -2.88 17.50
C SER A 170 13.96 -2.54 16.70
N CYS A 171 13.89 -1.60 15.76
CA CYS A 171 14.98 -1.29 14.85
C CYS A 171 15.98 -0.30 15.45
N ASP A 172 17.23 -0.75 15.63
CA ASP A 172 18.32 0.07 16.18
C ASP A 172 18.58 1.36 15.38
N LYS A 173 18.45 1.32 14.05
CA LYS A 173 18.66 2.49 13.18
C LYS A 173 17.62 3.57 13.49
N CYS A 174 16.35 3.17 13.59
CA CYS A 174 15.22 4.04 13.92
C CYS A 174 15.34 4.61 15.32
N GLN A 175 15.66 3.76 16.30
CA GLN A 175 15.81 4.17 17.69
C GLN A 175 16.94 5.21 17.87
N LYS A 176 18.05 5.06 17.12
CA LYS A 176 19.15 6.04 17.15
C LYS A 176 18.75 7.35 16.47
N ALA A 177 18.05 7.31 15.35
CA ALA A 177 17.56 8.50 14.64
C ALA A 177 16.57 9.32 15.49
N ASN A 178 15.61 8.64 16.13
CA ASN A 178 14.62 9.31 16.99
C ASN A 178 15.25 9.97 18.22
N LYS A 179 16.29 9.35 18.82
CA LYS A 179 17.06 9.96 19.91
C LYS A 179 17.85 11.19 19.45
N ALA A 180 18.42 11.17 18.25
CA ALA A 180 19.16 12.31 17.70
C ALA A 180 18.23 13.52 17.45
N CYS A 181 17.03 13.28 16.92
CA CYS A 181 16.04 14.34 16.68
C CYS A 181 15.53 14.99 17.98
N GLN A 182 15.40 14.21 19.07
CA GLN A 182 15.06 14.74 20.39
C GLN A 182 16.20 15.58 21.00
N ALA A 183 17.46 15.15 20.82
CA ALA A 183 18.62 15.89 21.32
C ALA A 183 18.84 17.24 20.62
N GLU A 184 18.59 17.33 19.31
CA GLU A 184 18.67 18.60 18.56
C GLU A 184 17.59 19.62 18.99
N SER A 185 16.43 19.15 19.45
CA SER A 185 15.37 20.03 19.97
C SER A 185 15.73 20.64 21.34
N MET A 186 16.55 19.97 22.14
CA MET A 186 17.04 20.45 23.44
C MET A 186 18.29 21.34 23.36
N MET A 187 19.04 21.34 22.25
CA MET A 187 20.18 22.25 22.03
C MET A 187 19.79 23.60 21.40
N LYS A 188 18.50 23.86 21.18
CA LYS A 188 17.96 25.13 20.66
C LYS A 188 17.16 25.95 21.69
N LEU A 189 17.24 25.59 22.97
CA LEU A 189 16.74 26.38 24.11
C LEU A 189 17.93 26.90 24.92
#